data_AF-A0A971Y8Q6-F1
#
_entry.id   AF-A0A971Y8Q6-F1
#
_cell.length_a   1.000
_cell.length_b   1.000
_cell.length_c   1.000
_cell.angle_alpha   90.00
_cell.angle_beta   90.00
_cell.angle_gamma   90.00
#
_symmetry.space_group_name_H-M   'P 1'
#
loop_
_entity.id
_entity.type
_entity.pdbx_description
1 polymer ?
#
loop_
_entity_poly.entity_id
_entity_poly.type
_entity_poly.pdbx_seq_one_letter_code
_entity_poly.pdbx_strand_id
1 'polypeptide(L)'
;MSDAIHKMMKENNYQSKYKELVAESMQDEDVQAFLRENEERLTSESIVRSSANIYEFVQEKKKILSNKKGIAPGFYPKLVINKNHIDVTYIPSEEKHQEMMNLAKKNRVKTYYMPKNIQEVSLAQIDATVERADLLNHVYQFIEEYIQAPQNFHRGLYLHGRFGVGKTYILGAMANELASHGYESAMVHFPSFSYEVKQAISDNTTSEKIEPLRQAPILVVDDIGADSMSSWL
;
A
#
# COMPACT_ATOMS: atom_id res chain seq x y z
N MET A 1 32.18 -27.69 -40.91
CA MET A 1 31.12 -28.64 -40.53
C MET A 1 31.05 -28.93 -39.02
N SER A 2 32.11 -28.67 -38.22
CA SER A 2 32.13 -28.96 -36.78
C SER A 2 31.18 -28.08 -35.93
N ASP A 3 31.14 -26.77 -36.19
CA ASP A 3 30.39 -25.82 -35.34
C ASP A 3 28.86 -25.96 -35.46
N ALA A 4 28.35 -26.30 -36.64
CA ALA A 4 26.92 -26.53 -36.87
C ALA A 4 26.43 -27.80 -36.13
N ILE A 5 27.25 -28.85 -36.10
CA ILE A 5 26.96 -30.09 -35.38
C ILE A 5 27.07 -29.86 -33.87
N HIS A 6 28.07 -29.13 -33.39
CA HIS A 6 28.15 -28.75 -31.97
C HIS A 6 26.99 -27.86 -31.53
N LYS A 7 26.53 -26.93 -32.37
CA LYS A 7 25.34 -26.11 -32.10
C LYS A 7 24.06 -26.95 -32.07
N MET A 8 23.85 -27.83 -33.05
CA MET A 8 22.71 -28.77 -33.07
C MET A 8 22.73 -29.75 -31.89
N MET A 9 23.90 -30.28 -31.51
CA MET A 9 24.03 -31.19 -30.35
C MET A 9 23.78 -30.46 -29.03
N LYS A 10 24.22 -29.20 -28.91
CA LYS A 10 23.86 -28.35 -27.76
C LYS A 10 22.35 -28.08 -27.73
N GLU A 11 21.75 -27.67 -28.84
CA GLU A 11 20.30 -27.41 -28.96
C GLU A 11 19.45 -28.65 -28.61
N ASN A 12 19.83 -29.83 -29.12
CA ASN A 12 19.17 -31.10 -28.76
C ASN A 12 19.31 -31.44 -27.27
N ASN A 13 20.49 -31.23 -26.68
CA ASN A 13 20.69 -31.46 -25.25
C ASN A 13 19.89 -30.49 -24.37
N TYR A 14 19.78 -29.21 -24.75
CA TYR A 14 18.96 -28.23 -24.03
C TYR A 14 17.47 -28.60 -24.09
N GLN A 15 16.97 -29.03 -25.24
CA GLN A 15 15.57 -29.48 -25.38
C GLN A 15 15.28 -30.73 -24.54
N SER A 16 16.17 -31.72 -24.53
CA SER A 16 16.01 -32.92 -23.70
C SER A 16 16.00 -32.60 -22.21
N LYS A 17 16.96 -31.78 -21.76
CA LYS A 17 17.04 -31.36 -20.35
C LYS A 17 15.82 -30.54 -19.91
N TYR A 18 15.31 -29.67 -20.78
CA TYR A 18 14.10 -28.92 -20.51
C TYR A 18 12.88 -29.83 -20.35
N LYS A 19 12.72 -30.83 -21.23
CA LYS A 19 11.64 -31.82 -21.12
C LYS A 19 11.69 -32.61 -19.81
N GLU A 20 12.88 -33.00 -19.36
CA GLU A 20 13.07 -33.68 -18.07
C GLU A 20 12.63 -32.80 -16.89
N LEU A 21 13.04 -31.52 -16.89
CA LEU A 21 12.67 -30.56 -15.84
C LEU A 21 11.16 -30.27 -15.79
N VAL A 22 10.51 -30.21 -16.95
CA VAL A 22 9.05 -30.10 -17.05
C VAL A 22 8.39 -31.37 -16.52
N ALA A 23 8.88 -32.55 -16.91
CA ALA A 23 8.34 -33.82 -16.44
C ALA A 23 8.47 -33.98 -14.92
N GLU A 24 9.56 -33.52 -14.32
CA GLU A 24 9.72 -33.44 -12.86
C GLU A 24 8.70 -32.48 -12.24
N SER A 25 8.49 -31.31 -12.85
CA SER A 25 7.53 -30.31 -12.35
C SER A 25 6.09 -30.81 -12.40
N MET A 26 5.75 -31.66 -13.37
CA MET A 26 4.46 -32.34 -13.43
C MET A 26 4.24 -33.29 -12.25
N GLN A 27 5.26 -33.73 -11.53
CA GLN A 27 5.12 -34.61 -10.35
C GLN A 27 4.89 -33.82 -9.04
N ASP A 28 4.92 -32.49 -9.06
CA ASP A 28 4.66 -31.69 -7.87
C ASP A 28 3.20 -31.87 -7.40
N GLU A 29 3.01 -32.01 -6.08
CA GLU A 29 1.70 -32.31 -5.48
C GLU A 29 0.65 -31.22 -5.77
N ASP A 30 1.04 -29.95 -5.77
CA ASP A 30 0.11 -28.83 -6.04
C ASP A 30 -0.24 -28.76 -7.52
N VAL A 31 0.71 -29.07 -8.40
CA VAL A 31 0.45 -29.19 -9.84
C VAL A 31 -0.56 -30.30 -10.09
N GLN A 32 -0.33 -31.47 -9.51
CA GLN A 32 -1.22 -32.62 -9.65
C GLN A 32 -2.62 -32.35 -9.07
N ALA A 33 -2.70 -31.67 -7.92
CA ALA A 33 -3.98 -31.24 -7.35
C ALA A 33 -4.71 -30.27 -8.27
N PHE A 34 -4.02 -29.23 -8.76
CA PHE A 34 -4.59 -28.24 -9.67
C PHE A 34 -5.09 -28.89 -10.98
N LEU A 35 -4.34 -29.83 -11.55
CA LEU A 35 -4.75 -30.55 -12.75
C LEU A 35 -6.02 -31.37 -12.50
N ARG A 36 -6.08 -32.14 -11.40
CA ARG A 36 -7.26 -32.92 -11.01
C ARG A 36 -8.51 -32.06 -10.82
N GLU A 37 -8.37 -30.92 -10.16
CA GLU A 37 -9.47 -29.97 -9.93
C GLU A 37 -10.01 -29.34 -11.23
N ASN A 38 -9.23 -29.39 -12.32
CA ASN A 38 -9.56 -28.72 -13.56
C ASN A 38 -9.55 -29.64 -14.80
N GLU A 39 -9.70 -30.96 -14.61
CA GLU A 39 -9.68 -31.95 -15.69
C GLU A 39 -10.73 -31.66 -16.77
N GLU A 40 -11.90 -31.15 -16.40
CA GLU A 40 -12.98 -30.81 -17.36
C GLU A 40 -12.65 -29.59 -18.23
N ARG A 41 -11.74 -28.72 -17.78
CA ARG A 41 -11.39 -27.45 -18.43
C ARG A 41 -10.09 -27.50 -19.20
N LEU A 42 -9.25 -28.49 -18.92
CA LEU A 42 -7.90 -28.61 -19.48
C LEU A 42 -7.79 -29.83 -20.38
N THR A 43 -7.24 -29.62 -21.56
CA THR A 43 -6.85 -30.68 -22.50
C THR A 43 -5.37 -31.00 -22.35
N SER A 44 -4.95 -32.21 -22.76
CA SER A 44 -3.53 -32.57 -22.78
C SER A 44 -2.69 -31.60 -23.62
N GLU A 45 -3.24 -31.08 -24.72
CA GLU A 45 -2.57 -30.07 -25.54
C GLU A 45 -2.38 -28.74 -24.78
N SER A 46 -3.39 -28.27 -24.06
CA SER A 46 -3.26 -27.06 -23.24
C SER A 46 -2.23 -27.20 -22.12
N ILE A 47 -2.15 -28.37 -21.49
CA ILE A 47 -1.16 -28.65 -20.44
C ILE A 47 0.25 -28.61 -21.02
N VAL A 48 0.47 -29.23 -22.19
CA VAL A 48 1.76 -29.20 -22.89
C VAL A 48 2.14 -27.77 -23.28
N ARG A 49 1.21 -26.98 -23.80
CA ARG A 49 1.46 -25.56 -24.13
C ARG A 49 1.81 -24.71 -22.90
N SER A 50 1.30 -25.09 -21.72
CA SER A 50 1.58 -24.43 -20.44
C SER A 50 2.80 -24.98 -19.68
N SER A 51 3.61 -25.86 -20.30
CA SER A 51 4.77 -26.50 -19.65
C SER A 51 5.74 -25.49 -19.01
N ALA A 52 5.94 -24.33 -19.65
CA ALA A 52 6.81 -23.28 -19.13
C ALA A 52 6.28 -22.68 -17.82
N ASN A 53 4.97 -22.41 -17.76
CA ASN A 53 4.32 -21.83 -16.59
C ASN A 53 4.27 -22.83 -15.42
N ILE A 54 4.03 -24.11 -15.70
CA ILE A 54 4.07 -25.17 -14.69
C ILE A 54 5.49 -25.32 -14.12
N TYR A 55 6.50 -25.32 -14.99
CA TYR A 55 7.90 -25.33 -14.57
C TYR A 55 8.24 -24.11 -13.70
N GLU A 56 7.84 -22.91 -14.13
CA GLU A 56 8.04 -21.67 -13.37
C GLU A 56 7.42 -21.75 -11.97
N PHE A 57 6.15 -22.16 -11.86
CA PHE A 57 5.45 -22.34 -10.58
C PHE A 57 6.25 -23.22 -9.60
N VAL A 58 6.70 -24.40 -10.04
CA VAL A 58 7.44 -25.34 -9.18
C VAL A 58 8.81 -24.78 -8.79
N GLN A 59 9.52 -24.13 -9.71
CA GLN A 59 10.82 -23.53 -9.38
C GLN A 59 10.69 -22.38 -8.39
N GLU A 60 9.69 -21.50 -8.54
CA GLU A 60 9.43 -20.41 -7.61
C GLU A 60 8.99 -20.92 -6.24
N LYS A 61 8.10 -21.91 -6.19
CA LYS A 61 7.72 -22.61 -4.96
C LYS A 61 8.94 -23.19 -4.24
N LYS A 62 9.83 -23.91 -4.95
CA LYS A 62 11.07 -24.47 -4.38
C LYS A 62 12.03 -23.39 -3.86
N LYS A 63 12.16 -22.25 -4.55
CA LYS A 63 12.98 -21.11 -4.07
C LYS A 63 12.45 -20.57 -2.74
N ILE A 64 11.13 -20.35 -2.64
CA ILE A 64 10.50 -19.82 -1.44
C ILE A 64 10.67 -20.80 -0.26
N LEU A 65 10.40 -22.10 -0.48
CA LEU A 65 10.59 -23.14 0.54
C LEU A 65 12.05 -23.29 1.01
N SER A 66 13.01 -22.90 0.18
CA SER A 66 14.44 -22.90 0.53
C SER A 66 14.96 -21.55 1.05
N ASN A 67 14.05 -20.64 1.45
CA ASN A 67 14.37 -19.27 1.91
C ASN A 67 15.22 -18.46 0.91
N LYS A 68 15.11 -18.76 -0.39
CA LYS A 68 15.71 -17.97 -1.46
C LYS A 68 14.71 -16.94 -1.96
N LYS A 69 15.22 -15.77 -2.38
CA LYS A 69 14.39 -14.75 -3.02
C LYS A 69 13.87 -15.27 -4.38
N GLY A 70 12.56 -15.33 -4.52
CA GLY A 70 11.88 -15.58 -5.80
C GLY A 70 11.86 -14.34 -6.70
N ILE A 71 11.19 -14.45 -7.83
CA ILE A 71 10.97 -13.37 -8.82
C ILE A 71 10.17 -12.22 -8.20
N ALA A 72 9.16 -12.53 -7.37
CA ALA A 72 8.33 -11.56 -6.66
C ALA A 72 8.44 -11.75 -5.14
N PRO A 73 9.35 -11.04 -4.46
CA PRO A 73 9.52 -11.15 -3.01
C PRO A 73 8.24 -10.77 -2.24
N GLY A 74 7.84 -11.62 -1.29
CA GLY A 74 6.61 -11.44 -0.51
C GLY A 74 5.33 -11.94 -1.21
N PHE A 75 5.47 -12.61 -2.35
CA PHE A 75 4.34 -13.24 -3.05
C PHE A 75 4.59 -14.74 -3.23
N TYR A 76 3.51 -15.50 -3.32
CA TYR A 76 3.52 -16.92 -3.65
C TYR A 76 2.97 -17.13 -5.06
N PRO A 77 3.62 -17.98 -5.88
CA PRO A 77 3.10 -18.35 -7.18
C PRO A 77 1.86 -19.22 -7.00
N LYS A 78 0.85 -19.04 -7.86
CA LYS A 78 -0.39 -19.82 -7.89
C LYS A 78 -0.77 -20.10 -9.33
N LEU A 79 -1.08 -21.36 -9.63
CA LEU A 79 -1.60 -21.75 -10.93
C LEU A 79 -3.04 -21.24 -11.10
N VAL A 80 -3.33 -20.69 -12.28
CA VAL A 80 -4.68 -20.24 -12.66
C VAL A 80 -4.98 -20.64 -14.09
N ILE A 81 -6.27 -20.82 -14.40
CA ILE A 81 -6.73 -21.03 -15.78
C ILE A 81 -7.05 -19.68 -16.40
N ASN A 82 -6.28 -19.32 -17.42
CA ASN A 82 -6.57 -18.18 -18.27
C ASN A 82 -7.08 -18.68 -19.63
N LYS A 83 -8.39 -18.52 -19.88
CA LYS A 83 -9.09 -19.13 -21.03
C LYS A 83 -8.92 -20.65 -21.03
N ASN A 84 -8.02 -21.17 -21.88
CA ASN A 84 -7.73 -22.60 -22.05
C ASN A 84 -6.24 -22.92 -21.83
N HIS A 85 -5.49 -22.10 -21.10
CA HIS A 85 -4.11 -22.41 -20.72
C HIS A 85 -3.88 -22.13 -19.24
N ILE A 86 -2.90 -22.82 -18.67
CA ILE A 86 -2.44 -22.61 -17.30
C ILE A 86 -1.44 -21.47 -17.30
N ASP A 87 -1.62 -20.55 -16.37
CA ASP A 87 -0.81 -19.37 -16.14
C ASP A 87 -0.36 -19.30 -14.68
N VAL A 88 0.66 -18.49 -14.37
CA VAL A 88 1.14 -18.25 -13.01
C VAL A 88 0.73 -16.84 -12.56
N THR A 89 -0.07 -16.75 -11.51
CA THR A 89 -0.33 -15.49 -10.82
C THR A 89 0.43 -15.45 -9.49
N TYR A 90 0.71 -14.25 -9.01
CA TYR A 90 1.37 -14.04 -7.72
C TYR A 90 0.37 -13.50 -6.71
N ILE A 91 0.13 -14.24 -5.64
CA ILE A 91 -0.71 -13.82 -4.53
C ILE A 91 0.16 -13.32 -3.38
N PRO A 92 -0.19 -12.21 -2.72
CA PRO A 92 0.60 -11.70 -1.60
C PRO A 92 0.61 -12.71 -0.45
N SER A 93 1.75 -12.84 0.23
CA SER A 93 1.80 -13.50 1.53
C SER A 93 0.93 -12.74 2.53
N GLU A 94 0.56 -13.38 3.64
CA GLU A 94 -0.14 -12.71 4.73
C GLU A 94 0.64 -11.47 5.21
N GLU A 95 1.95 -11.62 5.41
CA GLU A 95 2.84 -10.50 5.78
C GLU A 95 2.83 -9.38 4.74
N LYS A 96 2.88 -9.72 3.44
CA LYS A 96 2.88 -8.73 2.37
C LYS A 96 1.54 -8.02 2.26
N HIS A 97 0.44 -8.76 2.47
CA HIS A 97 -0.89 -8.19 2.53
C HIS A 97 -1.00 -7.19 3.68
N GLN A 98 -0.52 -7.54 4.87
CA GLN A 98 -0.52 -6.63 6.03
C GLN A 98 0.36 -5.40 5.79
N GLU A 99 1.55 -5.57 5.21
CA GLU A 99 2.42 -4.46 4.81
C GLU A 99 1.68 -3.50 3.85
N MET A 100 1.04 -4.03 2.82
CA MET A 100 0.26 -3.25 1.87
C MET A 100 -0.92 -2.52 2.52
N MET A 101 -1.63 -3.18 3.44
CA MET A 101 -2.73 -2.55 4.20
C MET A 101 -2.21 -1.41 5.08
N ASN A 102 -1.09 -1.60 5.76
CA ASN A 102 -0.47 -0.59 6.60
C ASN A 102 0.01 0.61 5.77
N LEU A 103 0.63 0.36 4.62
CA LEU A 103 1.02 1.42 3.69
C LEU A 103 -0.21 2.17 3.14
N ALA A 104 -1.27 1.45 2.78
CA ALA A 104 -2.52 2.09 2.34
C ALA A 104 -3.11 2.98 3.44
N LYS A 105 -3.10 2.53 4.71
CA LYS A 105 -3.51 3.35 5.85
C LYS A 105 -2.64 4.59 5.99
N LYS A 106 -1.31 4.47 5.94
CA LYS A 106 -0.38 5.63 6.02
C LYS A 106 -0.62 6.63 4.89
N ASN A 107 -0.87 6.14 3.68
CA ASN A 107 -1.09 6.99 2.50
C ASN A 107 -2.43 7.75 2.52
N ARG A 108 -3.38 7.35 3.37
CA ARG A 108 -4.63 8.12 3.59
C ARG A 108 -4.41 9.41 4.37
N VAL A 109 -3.30 9.54 5.11
CA VAL A 109 -2.93 10.77 5.82
C VAL A 109 -1.85 11.49 5.03
N LYS A 110 -2.25 12.43 4.18
CA LYS A 110 -1.33 13.24 3.38
C LYS A 110 -0.76 14.36 4.25
N THR A 111 0.56 14.43 4.37
CA THR A 111 1.21 15.49 5.15
C THR A 111 1.91 16.50 4.24
N TYR A 112 1.76 17.78 4.57
CA TYR A 112 2.33 18.90 3.81
C TYR A 112 3.18 19.74 4.75
N TYR A 113 4.48 19.78 4.48
CA TYR A 113 5.48 20.51 5.29
C TYR A 113 5.53 20.05 6.75
N MET A 114 5.17 18.78 7.02
CA MET A 114 5.22 18.17 8.34
C MET A 114 6.14 16.93 8.35
N PRO A 115 6.72 16.59 9.51
CA PRO A 115 7.42 15.32 9.71
C PRO A 115 6.56 14.09 9.39
N LYS A 116 7.15 13.07 8.75
CA LYS A 116 6.43 11.83 8.37
C LYS A 116 5.97 10.98 9.57
N ASN A 117 6.63 11.11 10.71
CA ASN A 117 6.27 10.36 11.93
C ASN A 117 4.86 10.68 12.45
N ILE A 118 4.23 11.76 12.00
CA ILE A 118 2.83 12.08 12.32
C ILE A 118 1.89 10.97 11.85
N GLN A 119 2.22 10.26 10.76
CA GLN A 119 1.43 9.13 10.24
C GLN A 119 1.50 7.86 11.11
N GLU A 120 2.34 7.87 12.16
CA GLU A 120 2.57 6.71 13.04
C GLU A 120 1.97 6.92 14.43
N VAL A 121 1.38 8.09 14.67
CA VAL A 121 0.78 8.46 15.94
C VAL A 121 -0.53 7.71 16.17
N SER A 122 -0.70 7.12 17.35
CA SER A 122 -1.91 6.40 17.72
C SER A 122 -2.62 7.07 18.89
N LEU A 123 -3.96 7.14 18.85
CA LEU A 123 -4.77 7.61 19.98
C LEU A 123 -4.56 6.75 21.23
N ALA A 124 -4.32 5.44 21.05
CA ALA A 124 -4.07 4.51 22.15
C ALA A 124 -2.76 4.78 22.91
N GLN A 125 -1.83 5.55 22.31
CA GLN A 125 -0.56 5.93 22.94
C GLN A 125 -0.64 7.26 23.70
N ILE A 126 -1.80 7.94 23.67
CA ILE A 126 -1.96 9.24 24.33
C ILE A 126 -2.41 9.04 25.76
N ASP A 127 -1.62 9.57 26.71
CA ASP A 127 -1.97 9.55 28.12
C ASP A 127 -3.30 10.29 28.37
N ALA A 128 -4.30 9.54 28.83
CA ALA A 128 -5.59 10.06 29.26
C ALA A 128 -5.50 10.65 30.67
N THR A 129 -4.75 11.75 30.81
CA THR A 129 -4.73 12.52 32.05
C THR A 129 -6.07 13.22 32.27
N VAL A 130 -6.38 13.56 33.51
CA VAL A 130 -7.60 14.31 33.87
C VAL A 130 -7.72 15.60 33.05
N GLU A 131 -6.59 16.30 32.84
CA GLU A 131 -6.53 17.54 32.05
C GLU A 131 -6.81 17.34 30.55
N ARG A 132 -6.61 16.12 30.03
CA ARG A 132 -6.82 15.78 28.61
C ARG A 132 -8.13 15.05 28.36
N ALA A 133 -8.82 14.60 29.40
CA ALA A 133 -10.04 13.80 29.28
C ALA A 133 -11.10 14.50 28.42
N ASP A 134 -11.40 15.78 28.70
CA ASP A 134 -12.38 16.54 27.92
C ASP A 134 -11.97 16.70 26.46
N LEU A 135 -10.68 16.99 26.19
CA LEU A 135 -10.15 17.10 24.84
C LEU A 135 -10.29 15.77 24.07
N LEU A 136 -9.87 14.67 24.69
CA LEU A 136 -9.96 13.35 24.08
C LEU A 136 -11.43 12.96 23.82
N ASN A 137 -12.35 13.28 24.71
CA ASN A 137 -13.78 13.05 24.50
C ASN A 137 -14.29 13.77 23.25
N HIS A 138 -13.94 15.05 23.05
CA HIS A 138 -14.32 15.78 21.83
C HIS A 138 -13.70 15.19 20.56
N VAL A 139 -12.46 14.71 20.64
CA VAL A 139 -11.78 14.05 19.51
C VAL A 139 -12.47 12.72 19.17
N TYR A 140 -12.75 11.87 20.17
CA TYR A 140 -13.48 10.62 19.96
C TYR A 140 -14.88 10.86 19.41
N GLN A 141 -15.61 11.82 19.97
CA GLN A 141 -16.94 12.19 19.50
C GLN A 141 -16.91 12.63 18.04
N PHE A 142 -15.97 13.50 17.65
CA PHE A 142 -15.83 13.92 16.25
C PHE A 142 -15.55 12.73 15.32
N ILE A 143 -14.67 11.81 15.72
CA ILE A 143 -14.35 10.61 14.93
C ILE A 143 -15.60 9.74 14.76
N GLU A 144 -16.31 9.45 15.85
CA GLU A 144 -17.51 8.61 15.82
C GLU A 144 -18.62 9.22 14.97
N GLU A 145 -18.93 10.51 15.16
CA GLU A 145 -19.92 11.23 14.37
C GLU A 145 -19.58 11.23 12.88
N TYR A 146 -18.31 11.49 12.55
CA TYR A 146 -17.84 11.48 11.16
C TYR A 146 -17.95 10.08 10.52
N ILE A 147 -17.56 9.02 11.23
CA ILE A 147 -17.67 7.64 10.73
C ILE A 147 -19.15 7.27 10.50
N GLN A 148 -20.03 7.63 11.43
CA GLN A 148 -21.46 7.28 11.33
C GLN A 148 -22.16 7.98 10.17
N ALA A 149 -21.80 9.23 9.87
CA ALA A 149 -22.46 10.01 8.83
C ALA A 149 -21.49 10.91 8.06
N PRO A 150 -20.57 10.36 7.25
CA PRO A 150 -19.44 11.10 6.65
C PRO A 150 -19.84 12.21 5.67
N GLN A 151 -21.07 12.17 5.14
CA GLN A 151 -21.57 13.19 4.21
C GLN A 151 -22.31 14.33 4.91
N ASN A 152 -22.55 14.21 6.22
CA ASN A 152 -23.19 15.27 6.99
C ASN A 152 -22.18 16.39 7.31
N PHE A 153 -22.72 17.56 7.63
CA PHE A 153 -21.90 18.62 8.18
C PHE A 153 -21.46 18.24 9.61
N HIS A 154 -20.15 18.19 9.83
CA HIS A 154 -19.53 17.99 11.13
C HIS A 154 -18.85 19.27 11.58
N ARG A 155 -19.12 19.71 12.81
CA ARG A 155 -18.43 20.88 13.35
C ARG A 155 -16.96 20.52 13.60
N GLY A 156 -16.05 21.28 13.01
CA GLY A 156 -14.62 21.08 13.22
C GLY A 156 -14.17 21.37 14.65
N LEU A 157 -12.98 20.87 15.00
CA LEU A 157 -12.33 21.08 16.29
C LEU A 157 -11.27 22.19 16.20
N TYR A 158 -11.22 23.05 17.22
CA TYR A 158 -10.17 24.06 17.37
C TYR A 158 -9.43 23.83 18.68
N LEU A 159 -8.19 23.34 18.58
CA LEU A 159 -7.35 23.01 19.74
C LEU A 159 -6.43 24.19 20.05
N HIS A 160 -6.57 24.76 21.24
CA HIS A 160 -5.67 25.81 21.74
C HIS A 160 -5.06 25.41 23.08
N GLY A 161 -3.91 26.00 23.40
CA GLY A 161 -3.16 25.69 24.60
C GLY A 161 -1.68 26.00 24.43
N ARG A 162 -0.91 25.84 25.51
CA ARG A 162 0.52 26.16 25.55
C ARG A 162 1.30 25.41 24.46
N PHE A 163 2.46 25.95 24.10
CA PHE A 163 3.39 25.26 23.20
C PHE A 163 3.85 23.93 23.83
N GLY A 164 4.07 22.90 23.01
CA GLY A 164 4.61 21.62 23.46
C GLY A 164 3.65 20.68 24.22
N VAL A 165 2.37 21.04 24.40
CA VAL A 165 1.40 20.18 25.13
C VAL A 165 0.86 19.00 24.30
N GLY A 166 1.31 18.83 23.05
CA GLY A 166 0.95 17.69 22.20
C GLY A 166 -0.26 17.89 21.28
N LYS A 167 -0.66 19.13 20.97
CA LYS A 167 -1.82 19.42 20.09
C LYS A 167 -1.70 18.76 18.71
N THR A 168 -0.57 18.99 18.02
CA THR A 168 -0.25 18.39 16.72
C THR A 168 -0.27 16.86 16.78
N TYR A 169 0.20 16.29 17.88
CA TYR A 169 0.22 14.84 18.11
C TYR A 169 -1.21 14.28 18.21
N ILE A 170 -2.09 14.93 18.97
CA ILE A 170 -3.51 14.55 19.10
C ILE A 170 -4.23 14.66 17.75
N LEU A 171 -4.00 15.73 16.99
CA LEU A 171 -4.58 15.90 15.66
C LEU A 171 -4.08 14.84 14.66
N GLY A 172 -2.80 14.48 14.74
CA GLY A 172 -2.23 13.37 13.96
C GLY A 172 -2.85 12.02 14.32
N ALA A 173 -3.05 11.78 15.61
CA ALA A 173 -3.72 10.59 16.12
C ALA A 173 -5.16 10.46 15.58
N MET A 174 -5.91 11.56 15.62
CA MET A 174 -7.26 11.64 15.06
C MET A 174 -7.27 11.33 13.55
N ALA A 175 -6.37 11.94 12.78
CA ALA A 175 -6.23 11.68 11.35
C ALA A 175 -5.90 10.21 11.06
N ASN A 176 -5.00 9.60 11.84
CA ASN A 176 -4.63 8.18 11.69
C ASN A 176 -5.76 7.22 12.09
N GLU A 177 -6.62 7.61 13.04
CA GLU A 177 -7.80 6.83 13.41
C GLU A 177 -8.85 6.86 12.30
N LEU A 178 -9.11 8.03 11.71
CA LEU A 178 -9.99 8.16 10.54
C LEU A 178 -9.43 7.39 9.33
N ALA A 179 -8.10 7.40 9.15
CA ALA A 179 -7.44 6.59 8.13
C ALA A 179 -7.58 5.07 8.39
N SER A 180 -7.64 4.64 9.66
CA SER A 180 -7.89 3.24 10.03
C SER A 180 -9.27 2.78 9.54
N HIS A 181 -10.24 3.70 9.55
CA HIS A 181 -11.60 3.51 9.08
C HIS A 181 -11.80 3.79 7.57
N GLY A 182 -10.70 4.06 6.84
CA GLY A 182 -10.74 4.21 5.38
C GLY A 182 -10.87 5.64 4.87
N TYR A 183 -10.86 6.65 5.73
CA TYR A 183 -11.01 8.04 5.33
C TYR A 183 -9.68 8.72 5.04
N GLU A 184 -9.66 9.56 4.00
CA GLU A 184 -8.50 10.40 3.68
C GLU A 184 -8.51 11.71 4.44
N SER A 185 -7.32 12.16 4.84
CA SER A 185 -7.10 13.47 5.44
C SER A 185 -5.84 14.13 4.89
N ALA A 186 -5.84 15.46 4.93
CA ALA A 186 -4.66 16.26 4.69
C ALA A 186 -4.28 17.00 5.98
N MET A 187 -3.00 16.96 6.32
CA MET A 187 -2.42 17.70 7.44
C MET A 187 -1.37 18.67 6.91
N VAL A 188 -1.43 19.92 7.35
CA VAL A 188 -0.52 20.97 6.87
C VAL A 188 0.06 21.77 8.03
N HIS A 189 1.38 21.98 8.01
CA HIS A 189 2.01 22.99 8.85
C HIS A 189 1.79 24.37 8.22
N PHE A 190 0.91 25.18 8.83
CA PHE A 190 0.41 26.41 8.23
C PHE A 190 1.50 27.45 7.93
N PRO A 191 2.46 27.73 8.83
CA PRO A 191 3.53 28.69 8.55
C PRO A 191 4.32 28.37 7.28
N SER A 192 4.80 27.12 7.15
CA SER A 192 5.57 26.69 5.97
C SER A 192 4.74 26.70 4.70
N PHE A 193 3.48 26.28 4.77
CA PHE A 193 2.57 26.32 3.64
C PHE A 193 2.31 27.76 3.17
N SER A 194 2.11 28.70 4.09
CA SER A 194 1.87 30.10 3.75
C SER A 194 3.06 30.74 3.04
N TYR A 195 4.28 30.41 3.47
CA TYR A 195 5.51 30.84 2.81
C TYR A 195 5.60 30.31 1.37
N GLU A 196 5.30 29.03 1.18
CA GLU A 196 5.35 28.37 -0.14
C GLU A 196 4.28 28.90 -1.10
N VAL A 197 3.08 29.16 -0.60
CA VAL A 197 2.01 29.82 -1.38
C VAL A 197 2.47 31.20 -1.83
N LYS A 198 3.14 31.97 -0.96
CA LYS A 198 3.68 33.29 -1.33
C LYS A 198 4.71 33.21 -2.45
N GLN A 199 5.60 32.22 -2.41
CA GLN A 199 6.58 32.02 -3.49
C GLN A 199 5.90 31.58 -4.79
N ALA A 200 4.88 30.72 -4.72
CA ALA A 200 4.17 30.22 -5.91
C ALA A 200 3.38 31.30 -6.68
N ILE A 201 3.15 32.48 -6.08
CA ILE A 201 2.48 33.61 -6.74
C ILE A 201 3.33 34.15 -7.89
N SER A 202 4.65 34.28 -7.70
CA SER A 202 5.52 34.78 -8.77
C SER A 202 5.54 33.85 -9.98
N ASP A 203 5.34 32.55 -9.72
CA ASP A 203 5.46 31.49 -10.71
C ASP A 203 4.10 31.07 -11.29
N ASN A 204 3.01 31.71 -10.85
CA ASN A 204 1.62 31.43 -11.24
C ASN A 204 1.20 29.95 -11.02
N THR A 205 1.77 29.28 -10.01
CA THR A 205 1.52 27.86 -9.66
C THR A 205 0.75 27.70 -8.35
N THR A 206 0.23 28.79 -7.78
CA THR A 206 -0.47 28.80 -6.49
C THR A 206 -1.61 27.77 -6.41
N SER A 207 -2.39 27.61 -7.47
CA SER A 207 -3.51 26.65 -7.49
C SER A 207 -3.06 25.22 -7.24
N GLU A 208 -1.90 24.80 -7.75
CA GLU A 208 -1.38 23.44 -7.57
C GLU A 208 -1.05 23.14 -6.10
N LYS A 209 -0.70 24.16 -5.32
CA LYS A 209 -0.40 24.04 -3.89
C LYS A 209 -1.67 24.01 -3.03
N ILE A 210 -2.69 24.79 -3.40
CA ILE A 210 -3.94 24.93 -2.63
C ILE A 210 -4.92 23.78 -2.90
N GLU A 211 -5.02 23.34 -4.17
CA GLU A 211 -6.07 22.41 -4.60
C GLU A 211 -6.11 21.10 -3.80
N PRO A 212 -4.97 20.45 -3.49
CA PRO A 212 -4.99 19.22 -2.69
C PRO A 212 -5.53 19.41 -1.28
N LEU A 213 -5.31 20.59 -0.67
CA LEU A 213 -5.85 20.91 0.65
C LEU A 213 -7.32 21.30 0.59
N ARG A 214 -7.73 22.00 -0.47
CA ARG A 214 -9.13 22.41 -0.71
C ARG A 214 -10.05 21.21 -0.94
N GLN A 215 -9.57 20.19 -1.63
CA GLN A 215 -10.33 18.98 -1.95
C GLN A 215 -10.26 17.89 -0.88
N ALA A 216 -9.43 18.08 0.16
CA ALA A 216 -9.29 17.08 1.21
C ALA A 216 -10.62 16.89 1.97
N PRO A 217 -11.12 15.65 2.15
CA PRO A 217 -12.34 15.40 2.91
C PRO A 217 -12.24 15.90 4.35
N ILE A 218 -11.05 15.76 4.93
CA ILE A 218 -10.72 16.21 6.28
C ILE A 218 -9.40 16.98 6.19
N LEU A 219 -9.41 18.25 6.61
CA LEU A 219 -8.24 19.11 6.63
C LEU A 219 -7.86 19.45 8.07
N VAL A 220 -6.62 19.14 8.44
CA VAL A 220 -6.00 19.55 9.69
C VAL A 220 -4.99 20.65 9.40
N VAL A 221 -5.19 21.81 10.02
CA VAL A 221 -4.30 22.97 9.91
C VAL A 221 -3.56 23.12 11.24
N ASP A 222 -2.25 22.89 11.22
CA ASP A 222 -1.39 22.94 12.39
C ASP A 222 -0.69 24.30 12.53
N ASP A 223 -0.48 24.74 13.78
CA ASP A 223 0.19 25.98 14.15
C ASP A 223 -0.36 27.25 13.47
N ILE A 224 -1.70 27.35 13.38
CA ILE A 224 -2.37 28.57 12.95
C ILE A 224 -2.16 29.69 13.97
N GLY A 225 -1.60 30.82 13.52
CA GLY A 225 -1.35 32.02 14.35
C GLY A 225 0.06 32.16 14.92
N ALA A 226 1.00 31.26 14.60
CA ALA A 226 2.41 31.39 14.98
C ALA A 226 3.20 32.40 14.12
N ASP A 227 2.68 32.75 12.93
CA ASP A 227 3.26 33.76 12.06
C ASP A 227 2.71 35.15 12.37
N SER A 228 3.59 36.16 12.34
CA SER A 228 3.19 37.55 12.24
C SER A 228 2.36 37.71 10.98
N MET A 229 1.05 37.89 11.15
CA MET A 229 0.09 38.15 10.07
C MET A 229 0.53 39.41 9.32
N SER A 230 1.36 39.25 8.28
CA SER A 230 1.46 40.25 7.22
C SER A 230 0.04 40.49 6.74
N SER A 231 -0.36 41.75 6.57
CA SER A 231 -1.72 42.26 6.27
C SER A 231 -2.38 41.76 4.98
N TRP A 232 -1.92 40.63 4.45
CA TRP A 232 -2.25 40.04 3.16
C TRP A 232 -2.81 38.60 3.27
N LEU A 233 -2.75 37.97 4.45
CA LEU A 233 -3.56 36.79 4.80
C LEU A 233 -4.95 37.26 5.25
#